data_AF-A0A9D5IFV3-F1
#
_entry.id   AF-A0A9D5IFV3-F1
#
_cell.length_a   1.000
_cell.length_b   1.000
_cell.length_c   1.000
_cell.angle_alpha   90.00
_cell.angle_beta   90.00
_cell.angle_gamma   90.00
#
_symmetry.space_group_name_H-M   'P 1'
#
loop_
_entity.id
_entity.type
_entity.pdbx_description
1 polymer ?
#
loop_
_entity_poly.entity_id
_entity_poly.type
_entity_poly.pdbx_seq_one_letter_code
_entity_poly.pdbx_strand_id
1 'polypeptide(L)'
;MSYSNPIRAEDTGAVDQLQARIAEAERLQEKMKTANKIIRDRKLSDDDKIRQLGAECGIPSDGAHKLLRPDFAGRIGFANYELTNNAANIRRMQARVEGLTKESARPSVTVDFPGGRMEDNAEDCRVRIYHDAKPEADVIQKLKANGFHWTPSLKCWQRLRNNSARGAATRVTGVSWPEAGAQAAGTAPSQVPTVATVKPSVAQPRMGLGA
;
A
#
# COMPACT_ATOMS: atom_id res chain seq x y z
N MET A 1 -17.15 13.01 6.90
CA MET A 1 -15.74 12.66 6.65
C MET A 1 -15.69 11.38 5.85
N SER A 2 -15.24 11.41 4.59
CA SER A 2 -14.90 10.18 3.87
C SER A 2 -13.61 9.63 4.49
N TYR A 3 -13.67 8.49 5.16
CA TYR A 3 -12.46 7.83 5.65
C TYR A 3 -11.70 7.34 4.42
N SER A 4 -10.58 8.01 4.14
CA SER A 4 -9.68 7.58 3.08
C SER A 4 -9.17 6.18 3.44
N ASN A 5 -9.62 5.16 2.70
CA ASN A 5 -9.20 3.79 2.93
C ASN A 5 -7.65 3.72 2.89
N PRO A 6 -7.01 3.00 3.84
CA PRO A 6 -5.58 2.77 3.78
C PRO A 6 -5.26 2.00 2.51
N ILE A 7 -4.46 2.59 1.61
CA ILE A 7 -3.93 1.87 0.45
C ILE A 7 -3.00 0.80 1.02
N ARG A 8 -3.21 -0.48 0.69
CA ARG A 8 -2.34 -1.59 1.05
C ARG A 8 -1.36 -1.89 -0.07
N ALA A 9 -0.30 -2.63 0.24
CA ALA A 9 0.70 -3.02 -0.77
C ALA A 9 0.15 -4.05 -1.78
N GLU A 10 -0.81 -4.87 -1.33
CA GLU A 10 -1.45 -5.94 -2.11
C GLU A 10 -2.65 -5.47 -2.94
N ASP A 11 -3.06 -4.20 -2.80
CA ASP A 11 -4.20 -3.66 -3.54
C ASP A 11 -3.84 -3.49 -5.02
N THR A 12 -4.75 -3.91 -5.91
CA THR A 12 -4.61 -3.64 -7.35
C THR A 12 -4.52 -2.13 -7.59
N GLY A 13 -3.46 -1.70 -8.28
CA GLY A 13 -3.23 -0.28 -8.56
C GLY A 13 -2.81 0.54 -7.34
N ALA A 14 -2.24 -0.06 -6.28
CA ALA A 14 -1.76 0.67 -5.10
C ALA A 14 -0.81 1.83 -5.45
N VAL A 15 0.06 1.62 -6.45
CA VAL A 15 0.98 2.65 -6.97
C VAL A 15 0.21 3.81 -7.59
N ASP A 16 -0.74 3.53 -8.48
CA ASP A 16 -1.54 4.54 -9.17
C ASP A 16 -2.38 5.37 -8.19
N GLN A 17 -2.98 4.70 -7.19
CA GLN A 17 -3.72 5.36 -6.12
C GLN A 17 -2.83 6.29 -5.29
N LEU A 18 -1.59 5.89 -5.00
CA LEU A 18 -0.63 6.75 -4.29
C LEU A 18 -0.18 7.93 -5.16
N GLN A 19 0.06 7.71 -6.46
CA GLN A 19 0.41 8.77 -7.40
C GLN A 19 -0.72 9.81 -7.51
N ALA A 20 -1.98 9.38 -7.56
CA ALA A 20 -3.12 10.28 -7.56
C ALA A 20 -3.17 11.15 -6.28
N ARG A 21 -2.92 10.55 -5.10
CA ARG A 21 -2.85 11.29 -3.83
C ARG A 21 -1.66 12.25 -3.76
N ILE A 22 -0.52 11.88 -4.34
CA ILE A 22 0.64 12.78 -4.48
C ILE A 22 0.27 13.97 -5.34
N ALA A 23 -0.34 13.77 -6.51
CA ALA A 23 -0.74 14.85 -7.40
C ALA A 23 -1.79 15.78 -6.76
N GLU A 24 -2.72 15.24 -5.97
CA GLU A 24 -3.64 16.07 -5.17
C GLU A 24 -2.90 16.90 -4.12
N ALA A 25 -1.99 16.28 -3.37
CA ALA A 25 -1.21 16.96 -2.34
C ALA A 25 -0.27 18.04 -2.93
N GLU A 26 0.31 17.81 -4.12
CA GLU A 26 1.13 18.77 -4.84
C GLU A 26 0.29 19.97 -5.34
N ARG A 27 -0.90 19.72 -5.91
CA ARG A 27 -1.84 20.78 -6.28
C ARG A 27 -2.23 21.63 -5.07
N LEU A 28 -2.50 20.97 -3.93
CA LEU A 28 -2.78 21.67 -2.68
C LEU A 28 -1.57 22.50 -2.20
N GLN A 29 -0.35 21.97 -2.32
CA GLN A 29 0.87 22.68 -1.95
C GLN A 29 1.03 23.98 -2.74
N GLU A 30 0.90 23.91 -4.06
CA GLU A 30 1.03 25.08 -4.93
C GLU A 30 -0.08 26.10 -4.68
N LYS A 31 -1.32 25.63 -4.51
CA LYS A 31 -2.44 26.49 -4.09
C LYS A 31 -2.13 27.24 -2.79
N MET A 32 -1.63 26.57 -1.75
CA MET A 32 -1.29 27.22 -0.47
C MET A 32 -0.16 28.24 -0.62
N LYS A 33 0.87 27.94 -1.44
CA LYS A 33 1.97 28.86 -1.73
C LYS A 33 1.50 30.11 -2.46
N THR A 34 0.71 29.95 -3.52
CA THR A 34 0.16 31.06 -4.31
C THR A 34 -0.76 31.93 -3.45
N ALA A 35 -1.64 31.31 -2.66
CA ALA A 35 -2.49 32.03 -1.73
C ALA A 35 -1.68 32.86 -0.71
N ASN A 36 -0.65 32.26 -0.10
CA ASN A 36 0.22 32.98 0.83
C ASN A 36 1.03 34.10 0.15
N LYS A 37 1.39 33.94 -1.13
CA LYS A 37 2.04 35.01 -1.92
C LYS A 37 1.10 36.21 -2.09
N ILE A 38 -0.15 35.97 -2.50
CA ILE A 38 -1.18 37.00 -2.67
C ILE A 38 -1.46 37.72 -1.33
N ILE A 39 -1.65 36.96 -0.26
CA ILE A 39 -1.97 37.50 1.07
C ILE A 39 -0.86 38.41 1.60
N ARG A 40 0.40 38.04 1.36
CA ARG A 40 1.58 38.80 1.81
C ARG A 40 1.88 40.02 0.94
N ASP A 41 1.26 40.15 -0.22
CA ASP A 41 1.44 41.33 -1.07
C ASP A 41 0.81 42.55 -0.39
N ARG A 42 1.65 43.55 -0.10
CA ARG A 42 1.25 44.80 0.57
C ARG A 42 0.63 45.81 -0.40
N LYS A 43 0.78 45.61 -1.71
CA LYS A 43 0.27 46.53 -2.74
C LYS A 43 -1.18 46.29 -3.08
N LEU A 44 -1.69 45.09 -2.79
CA LEU A 44 -3.07 44.70 -3.09
C LEU A 44 -3.99 45.11 -1.94
N SER A 45 -5.15 45.66 -2.29
CA SER A 45 -6.27 45.84 -1.36
C SER A 45 -6.84 44.48 -0.93
N ASP A 46 -7.57 44.43 0.17
CA ASP A 46 -8.18 43.19 0.64
C ASP A 46 -9.21 42.65 -0.38
N ASP A 47 -9.95 43.53 -1.06
CA ASP A 47 -10.88 43.16 -2.12
C ASP A 47 -10.14 42.57 -3.34
N ASP A 48 -8.99 43.14 -3.72
CA ASP A 48 -8.15 42.59 -4.79
C ASP A 48 -7.58 41.22 -4.43
N LYS A 49 -7.17 41.03 -3.16
CA LYS A 49 -6.69 39.73 -2.66
C LYS A 49 -7.80 38.68 -2.72
N ILE A 50 -9.01 39.01 -2.31
CA ILE A 50 -10.16 38.09 -2.37
C ILE A 50 -10.44 37.68 -3.81
N ARG A 51 -10.43 38.64 -4.76
CA ARG A 51 -10.61 38.34 -6.19
C ARG A 51 -9.51 37.43 -6.73
N GLN A 52 -8.24 37.69 -6.41
CA GLN A 52 -7.11 36.88 -6.88
C GLN A 52 -7.10 35.48 -6.24
N LEU A 53 -7.44 35.35 -4.96
CA LEU A 53 -7.58 34.05 -4.29
C LEU A 53 -8.70 33.20 -4.93
N GLY A 54 -9.80 33.83 -5.35
CA GLY A 54 -10.84 33.17 -6.12
C GLY A 54 -10.37 32.71 -7.49
N ALA A 55 -9.74 33.60 -8.26
CA ALA A 55 -9.33 33.33 -9.64
C ALA A 55 -8.17 32.33 -9.74
N GLU A 56 -7.12 32.47 -8.91
CA GLU A 56 -5.89 31.68 -9.02
C GLU A 56 -5.90 30.42 -8.15
N CYS A 57 -6.56 30.48 -6.99
CA CYS A 57 -6.53 29.40 -5.99
C CYS A 57 -7.86 28.65 -5.86
N GLY A 58 -8.91 29.09 -6.55
CA GLY A 58 -10.26 28.54 -6.46
C GLY A 58 -10.84 28.63 -5.04
N ILE A 59 -10.45 29.65 -4.27
CA ILE A 59 -10.90 29.84 -2.89
C ILE A 59 -12.16 30.73 -2.91
N PRO A 60 -13.31 30.27 -2.38
CA PRO A 60 -14.51 31.09 -2.34
C PRO A 60 -14.31 32.30 -1.42
N SER A 61 -15.07 33.37 -1.64
CA SER A 61 -14.90 34.64 -0.91
C SER A 61 -14.93 34.49 0.60
N ASP A 62 -15.83 33.66 1.16
CA ASP A 62 -15.87 33.35 2.60
C ASP A 62 -14.55 32.72 3.11
N GLY A 63 -13.98 31.79 2.32
CA GLY A 63 -12.69 31.19 2.62
C GLY A 63 -11.54 32.20 2.54
N ALA A 64 -11.58 33.12 1.58
CA ALA A 64 -10.59 34.18 1.43
C ALA A 64 -10.64 35.17 2.61
N HIS A 65 -11.84 35.59 3.04
CA HIS A 65 -12.00 36.43 4.23
C HIS A 65 -11.43 35.77 5.50
N LYS A 66 -11.62 34.45 5.66
CA LYS A 66 -11.03 33.70 6.79
C LYS A 66 -9.51 33.70 6.75
N LEU A 67 -8.92 33.52 5.57
CA LEU A 67 -7.46 33.52 5.41
C LEU A 67 -6.83 34.90 5.65
N LEU A 68 -7.55 35.99 5.39
CA LEU A 68 -7.09 37.36 5.67
C LEU A 68 -7.21 37.75 7.15
N ARG A 69 -8.01 37.02 7.93
CA ARG A 69 -8.12 37.24 9.38
C ARG A 69 -6.99 36.50 10.11
N PRO A 70 -6.35 37.13 11.10
CA PRO A 70 -5.37 36.43 11.93
C PRO A 70 -6.01 35.23 12.65
N ASP A 71 -5.29 34.10 12.70
CA ASP A 71 -5.63 32.96 13.55
C ASP A 71 -5.45 33.32 15.05
N PHE A 72 -5.72 32.36 15.94
CA PHE A 72 -5.56 32.55 17.39
C PHE A 72 -4.13 32.96 17.81
N ALA A 73 -3.15 32.71 16.95
CA ALA A 73 -1.73 32.99 17.15
C ALA A 73 -1.24 34.15 16.26
N GLY A 74 -2.14 34.94 15.66
CA GLY A 74 -1.81 36.11 14.85
C GLY A 74 -1.32 35.81 13.43
N ARG A 75 -1.44 34.57 12.95
CA ARG A 75 -0.99 34.17 11.60
C ARG A 75 -2.05 34.48 10.57
N ILE A 76 -1.63 35.01 9.42
CA ILE A 76 -2.49 35.33 8.29
C ILE A 76 -2.12 34.43 7.11
N GLY A 77 -3.13 33.87 6.44
CA GLY A 77 -3.01 32.88 5.39
C GLY A 77 -2.85 31.45 5.91
N PHE A 78 -2.40 30.56 5.03
CA PHE A 78 -2.09 29.17 5.41
C PHE A 78 -0.86 29.15 6.30
N ALA A 79 -0.97 28.46 7.44
CA ALA A 79 0.10 28.43 8.42
C ALA A 79 1.32 27.64 7.91
N ASN A 80 2.52 28.03 8.33
CA ASN A 80 3.76 27.41 7.86
C ASN A 80 3.79 25.90 8.12
N TYR A 81 3.27 25.44 9.27
CA TYR A 81 3.23 24.01 9.60
C TYR A 81 2.36 23.22 8.61
N GLU A 82 1.33 23.82 8.00
CA GLU A 82 0.46 23.14 7.02
C GLU A 82 1.25 22.82 5.75
N LEU A 83 2.02 23.80 5.24
CA LEU A 83 2.90 23.60 4.10
C LEU A 83 4.02 22.59 4.40
N THR A 84 4.64 22.66 5.59
CA THR A 84 5.71 21.74 5.99
C THR A 84 5.18 20.32 6.14
N ASN A 85 4.02 20.14 6.79
CA ASN A 85 3.40 18.83 6.98
C ASN A 85 2.97 18.22 5.64
N ASN A 86 2.37 19.02 4.76
CA ASN A 86 1.99 18.54 3.43
C ASN A 86 3.21 18.15 2.59
N ALA A 87 4.29 18.95 2.60
CA ALA A 87 5.54 18.59 1.93
C ALA A 87 6.16 17.31 2.50
N ALA A 88 6.12 17.11 3.82
CA ALA A 88 6.57 15.87 4.44
C ALA A 88 5.70 14.67 4.02
N ASN A 89 4.38 14.83 3.94
CA ASN A 89 3.46 13.81 3.43
C ASN A 89 3.77 13.42 1.99
N ILE A 90 3.98 14.40 1.11
CA ILE A 90 4.36 14.17 -0.29
C ILE A 90 5.61 13.30 -0.37
N ARG A 91 6.69 13.67 0.34
CA ARG A 91 7.94 12.89 0.37
C ARG A 91 7.74 11.47 0.88
N ARG A 92 6.93 11.29 1.94
CA ARG A 92 6.60 9.95 2.48
C ARG A 92 5.87 9.09 1.45
N MET A 93 4.89 9.68 0.74
CA MET A 93 4.16 8.96 -0.30
C MET A 93 5.05 8.63 -1.51
N GLN A 94 5.92 9.54 -1.92
CA GLN A 94 6.90 9.32 -3.00
C GLN A 94 7.86 8.17 -2.66
N ALA A 95 8.45 8.18 -1.46
CA ALA A 95 9.31 7.09 -0.98
C ALA A 95 8.56 5.75 -0.93
N ARG A 96 7.27 5.79 -0.57
CA ARG A 96 6.42 4.60 -0.57
C ARG A 96 6.16 4.07 -1.98
N VAL A 97 5.88 4.94 -2.96
CA VAL A 97 5.73 4.55 -4.37
C VAL A 97 7.00 3.88 -4.86
N GLU A 98 8.16 4.50 -4.63
CA GLU A 98 9.45 3.93 -5.01
C GLU A 98 9.67 2.54 -4.40
N GLY A 99 9.36 2.37 -3.11
CA GLY A 99 9.46 1.08 -2.42
C GLY A 99 8.55 0.01 -3.02
N LEU A 100 7.29 0.35 -3.34
CA LEU A 100 6.34 -0.58 -3.96
C LEU A 100 6.74 -0.92 -5.39
N THR A 101 7.18 0.05 -6.19
CA THR A 101 7.65 -0.18 -7.56
C THR A 101 8.89 -1.08 -7.60
N LYS A 102 9.84 -0.87 -6.68
CA LYS A 102 11.00 -1.76 -6.55
C LYS A 102 10.57 -3.17 -6.16
N GLU A 103 9.63 -3.31 -5.24
CA GLU A 103 9.15 -4.62 -4.80
C GLU A 103 8.36 -5.35 -5.90
N SER A 104 7.53 -4.65 -6.67
CA SER A 104 6.79 -5.24 -7.80
C SER A 104 7.71 -5.66 -8.95
N ALA A 105 8.83 -4.96 -9.15
CA ALA A 105 9.82 -5.32 -10.18
C ALA A 105 10.65 -6.56 -9.82
N ARG A 106 10.65 -7.00 -8.55
CA ARG A 106 11.40 -8.20 -8.15
C ARG A 106 10.65 -9.46 -8.59
N PRO A 107 11.29 -10.34 -9.38
CA PRO A 107 10.66 -11.57 -9.85
C PRO A 107 10.36 -12.51 -8.68
N SER A 108 9.47 -13.47 -8.93
CA SER A 108 9.26 -14.58 -8.01
C SER A 108 10.49 -15.50 -7.98
N VAL A 109 10.82 -16.03 -6.82
CA VAL A 109 11.98 -16.90 -6.62
C VAL A 109 11.60 -18.05 -5.71
N THR A 110 11.99 -19.27 -6.09
CA THR A 110 11.84 -20.47 -5.25
C THR A 110 13.21 -21.01 -4.91
N VAL A 111 13.41 -21.39 -3.65
CA VAL A 111 14.67 -21.95 -3.14
C VAL A 111 14.36 -23.17 -2.27
N ASP A 112 15.00 -24.29 -2.56
CA ASP A 112 14.88 -25.50 -1.75
C ASP A 112 15.82 -25.44 -0.53
N PHE A 113 15.41 -26.07 0.57
CA PHE A 113 16.21 -26.25 1.77
C PHE A 113 16.01 -27.66 2.34
N PRO A 114 16.89 -28.15 3.22
CA PRO A 114 16.69 -29.46 3.83
C PRO A 114 15.34 -29.54 4.58
N GLY A 115 14.42 -30.37 4.08
CA GLY A 115 13.08 -30.56 4.66
C GLY A 115 11.99 -29.62 4.13
N GLY A 116 12.22 -28.93 3.00
CA GLY A 116 11.17 -28.19 2.31
C GLY A 116 11.66 -27.18 1.27
N ARG A 117 10.82 -26.19 0.98
CA ARG A 117 11.15 -25.09 0.05
C ARG A 117 10.56 -23.77 0.51
N MET A 118 11.20 -22.67 0.16
CA MET A 118 10.69 -21.32 0.38
C MET A 118 10.50 -20.58 -0.95
N GLU A 119 9.48 -19.73 -1.00
CA GLU A 119 9.05 -19.04 -2.20
C GLU A 119 8.87 -17.55 -1.87
N ASP A 120 9.53 -16.67 -2.62
CA ASP A 120 9.22 -15.25 -2.68
C ASP A 120 8.28 -15.05 -3.87
N ASN A 121 6.98 -14.97 -3.63
CA ASN A 121 5.95 -14.89 -4.67
C ASN A 121 5.54 -13.42 -4.90
N ALA A 122 5.88 -12.91 -6.08
CA ALA A 122 5.56 -11.54 -6.50
C ALA A 122 4.07 -11.33 -6.80
N GLU A 123 3.42 -12.33 -7.41
CA GLU A 123 2.03 -12.25 -7.88
C GLU A 123 1.05 -12.13 -6.70
N ASP A 124 1.20 -12.97 -5.68
CA ASP A 124 0.37 -12.97 -4.48
C ASP A 124 0.89 -12.00 -3.39
N CYS A 125 2.04 -11.34 -3.64
CA CYS A 125 2.74 -10.53 -2.64
C CYS A 125 2.97 -11.30 -1.31
N ARG A 126 3.44 -12.55 -1.39
CA ARG A 126 3.70 -13.41 -0.21
C ARG A 126 5.10 -14.02 -0.23
N VAL A 127 5.72 -14.10 0.94
CA VAL A 127 6.80 -15.07 1.18
C VAL A 127 6.19 -16.31 1.82
N ARG A 128 6.44 -17.48 1.24
CA ARG A 128 5.89 -18.78 1.66
C ARG A 128 7.01 -19.75 2.03
N ILE A 129 6.76 -20.60 3.00
CA ILE A 129 7.63 -21.68 3.44
C ILE A 129 6.79 -22.97 3.48
N TYR A 130 7.20 -23.93 2.68
CA TYR A 130 6.62 -25.27 2.62
C TYR A 130 7.58 -26.23 3.33
N HIS A 131 7.02 -27.16 4.11
CA HIS A 131 7.76 -28.26 4.71
C HIS A 131 7.23 -29.59 4.15
N ASP A 132 8.12 -30.54 3.90
CA ASP A 132 7.75 -31.85 3.33
C ASP A 132 6.93 -32.68 4.34
N ALA A 133 7.26 -32.53 5.61
CA ALA A 133 6.56 -33.13 6.75
C ALA A 133 6.20 -32.05 7.77
N LYS A 134 5.39 -32.40 8.76
CA LYS A 134 5.05 -31.49 9.86
C LYS A 134 6.35 -31.07 10.58
N PRO A 135 6.68 -29.77 10.63
CA PRO A 135 7.89 -29.31 11.30
C PRO A 135 7.79 -29.51 12.82
N GLU A 136 8.95 -29.65 13.45
CA GLU A 136 9.06 -29.77 14.91
C GLU A 136 8.48 -28.55 15.64
N ALA A 137 8.08 -28.76 16.90
CA ALA A 137 7.42 -27.73 17.70
C ALA A 137 8.24 -26.43 17.83
N ASP A 138 9.57 -26.54 17.95
CA ASP A 138 10.50 -25.39 18.00
C ASP A 138 10.50 -24.59 16.70
N VAL A 139 10.52 -25.26 15.54
CA VAL A 139 10.46 -24.60 14.22
C VAL A 139 9.12 -23.88 14.05
N ILE A 140 8.02 -24.50 14.49
CA ILE A 140 6.69 -23.86 14.50
C ILE A 140 6.69 -22.59 15.36
N GLN A 141 7.31 -22.62 16.55
CA GLN A 141 7.42 -21.43 17.39
C GLN A 141 8.24 -20.34 16.72
N LYS A 142 9.37 -20.67 16.09
CA LYS A 142 10.19 -19.72 15.33
C LYS A 142 9.43 -19.09 14.17
N LEU A 143 8.65 -19.87 13.42
CA LEU A 143 7.80 -19.38 12.33
C LEU A 143 6.79 -18.34 12.85
N LYS A 144 6.07 -18.66 13.92
CA LYS A 144 5.10 -17.75 14.55
C LYS A 144 5.75 -16.49 15.09
N ALA A 145 6.89 -16.61 15.79
CA ALA A 145 7.64 -15.48 16.32
C ALA A 145 8.14 -14.54 15.22
N ASN A 146 8.40 -15.08 14.02
CA ASN A 146 8.78 -14.32 12.84
C ASN A 146 7.57 -13.81 12.01
N GLY A 147 6.34 -13.97 12.51
CA GLY A 147 5.12 -13.47 11.89
C GLY A 147 4.64 -14.28 10.69
N PHE A 148 5.07 -15.54 10.54
CA PHE A 148 4.50 -16.45 9.56
C PHE A 148 3.20 -17.06 10.10
N HIS A 149 2.19 -17.13 9.25
CA HIS A 149 0.90 -17.71 9.56
C HIS A 149 0.67 -18.99 8.74
N TRP A 150 0.21 -20.05 9.41
CA TRP A 150 -0.17 -21.29 8.76
C TRP A 150 -1.38 -21.07 7.85
N THR A 151 -1.29 -21.53 6.61
CA THR A 151 -2.34 -21.47 5.61
C THR A 151 -2.72 -22.89 5.20
N PRO A 152 -3.81 -23.46 5.75
CA PRO A 152 -4.20 -24.85 5.52
C PRO A 152 -4.47 -25.19 4.05
N SER A 153 -5.04 -24.25 3.29
CA SER A 153 -5.37 -24.44 1.87
C SER A 153 -4.15 -24.66 0.99
N LEU A 154 -3.04 -23.99 1.30
CA LEU A 154 -1.76 -24.10 0.59
C LEU A 154 -0.76 -25.02 1.30
N LYS A 155 -1.11 -25.52 2.48
CA LYS A 155 -0.24 -26.32 3.37
C LYS A 155 1.13 -25.67 3.60
N CYS A 156 1.15 -24.35 3.78
CA CYS A 156 2.38 -23.57 3.93
C CYS A 156 2.28 -22.51 5.02
N TRP A 157 3.43 -22.02 5.45
CA TRP A 157 3.57 -20.86 6.31
C TRP A 157 3.83 -19.64 5.45
N GLN A 158 3.04 -18.57 5.59
CA GLN A 158 3.21 -17.38 4.76
C GLN A 158 3.06 -16.07 5.53
N ARG A 159 3.64 -15.00 4.96
CA ARG A 159 3.44 -13.61 5.37
C ARG A 159 3.57 -12.66 4.19
N LEU A 160 3.17 -11.40 4.38
CA LEU A 160 3.30 -10.35 3.37
C LEU A 160 4.75 -10.20 2.89
N ARG A 161 4.92 -10.12 1.58
CA ARG A 161 6.20 -9.92 0.91
C ARG A 161 6.80 -8.56 1.27
N ASN A 162 8.00 -8.59 1.84
CA ASN A 162 8.86 -7.44 2.11
C ASN A 162 10.27 -7.92 2.52
N ASN A 163 11.22 -7.00 2.64
CA ASN A 163 12.60 -7.34 3.04
C ASN A 163 12.68 -8.07 4.39
N SER A 164 11.84 -7.67 5.36
CA SER A 164 11.76 -8.34 6.66
C SER A 164 11.28 -9.79 6.53
N ALA A 165 10.34 -10.08 5.63
CA ALA A 165 9.83 -11.42 5.39
C ALA A 165 10.91 -12.35 4.82
N ARG A 166 11.68 -11.87 3.83
CA ARG A 166 12.82 -12.60 3.27
C ARG A 166 13.89 -12.89 4.31
N GLY A 167 14.30 -11.88 5.08
CA GLY A 167 15.26 -12.07 6.17
C GLY A 167 14.75 -13.03 7.25
N ALA A 168 13.45 -12.96 7.57
CA ALA A 168 12.81 -13.88 8.50
C ALA A 168 12.80 -15.32 7.97
N ALA A 169 12.52 -15.54 6.67
CA ALA A 169 12.61 -16.85 6.05
C ALA A 169 14.03 -17.41 6.17
N THR A 170 15.06 -16.63 5.81
CA THR A 170 16.47 -17.04 5.95
C THR A 170 16.83 -17.42 7.38
N ARG A 171 16.34 -16.68 8.39
CA ARG A 171 16.58 -17.04 9.81
C ARG A 171 15.93 -18.34 10.24
N VAL A 172 14.80 -18.70 9.64
CA VAL A 172 14.07 -19.94 9.97
C VAL A 172 14.64 -21.14 9.21
N THR A 173 14.93 -20.97 7.92
CA THR A 173 15.37 -22.06 7.03
C THR A 173 16.88 -22.25 7.01
N GLY A 174 17.65 -21.24 7.42
CA GLY A 174 19.11 -21.23 7.32
C GLY A 174 19.64 -21.00 5.89
N VAL A 175 18.77 -20.78 4.90
CA VAL A 175 19.14 -20.63 3.49
C VAL A 175 19.00 -19.19 3.03
N SER A 176 19.99 -18.69 2.31
CA SER A 176 19.98 -17.35 1.71
C SER A 176 19.18 -17.32 0.40
N TRP A 177 18.50 -16.21 0.16
CA TRP A 177 17.89 -15.95 -1.14
C TRP A 177 18.98 -15.70 -2.19
N PRO A 178 18.80 -16.16 -3.45
CA PRO A 178 19.72 -15.80 -4.52
C PRO A 178 19.71 -14.27 -4.73
N GLU A 179 20.84 -13.74 -5.17
CA GLU A 179 20.92 -12.32 -5.52
C GLU A 179 19.92 -11.98 -6.63
N ALA A 180 19.30 -10.81 -6.54
CA ALA A 180 18.34 -10.36 -7.53
C ALA A 180 19.02 -10.27 -8.91
N GLY A 181 18.74 -11.24 -9.79
CA GLY A 181 19.36 -11.37 -11.10
C GLY A 181 20.12 -12.68 -11.34
N ALA A 182 20.47 -13.42 -10.28
CA ALA A 182 20.99 -14.78 -10.42
C ALA A 182 19.83 -15.75 -10.62
N GLN A 183 19.56 -16.08 -11.89
CA GLN A 183 18.61 -17.12 -12.27
C GLN A 183 18.95 -18.42 -11.52
N ALA A 184 18.04 -18.90 -10.68
CA ALA A 184 18.02 -20.30 -10.29
C ALA A 184 17.23 -21.06 -11.36
N ALA A 185 17.87 -22.10 -11.90
CA ALA A 185 17.37 -22.96 -12.95
C ALA A 185 15.94 -23.46 -12.66
N GLY A 186 15.16 -23.59 -13.72
CA GLY A 186 13.73 -23.79 -13.65
C GLY A 186 13.30 -25.02 -12.84
N THR A 187 12.16 -24.89 -12.20
CA THR A 187 11.16 -25.95 -12.17
C THR A 187 9.82 -25.26 -12.39
N ALA A 188 9.07 -25.80 -13.35
CA ALA A 188 7.80 -25.30 -13.83
C ALA A 188 6.84 -24.89 -12.69
N PRO A 189 5.93 -23.92 -12.91
CA PRO A 189 4.89 -23.62 -11.94
C PRO A 189 4.12 -24.92 -11.65
N SER A 190 4.25 -25.41 -10.42
CA SER A 190 3.44 -26.53 -9.95
C SER A 190 2.01 -26.01 -9.92
N GLN A 191 1.25 -26.37 -10.95
CA GLN A 191 -0.18 -26.15 -11.02
C GLN A 191 -0.80 -26.80 -9.78
N VAL A 192 -1.14 -25.98 -8.80
CA VAL A 192 -2.12 -26.36 -7.79
C VAL A 192 -3.43 -26.53 -8.55
N PRO A 193 -4.14 -27.66 -8.47
CA PRO A 193 -5.37 -27.82 -9.22
C PRO A 193 -6.37 -26.77 -8.73
N THR A 194 -6.75 -25.87 -9.64
CA THR A 194 -7.92 -25.01 -9.52
C THR A 194 -9.11 -25.92 -9.24
N VAL A 195 -9.54 -25.95 -7.97
CA VAL A 195 -10.82 -26.57 -7.62
C VAL A 195 -11.89 -25.78 -8.37
N ALA A 196 -12.49 -26.44 -9.35
CA ALA A 196 -13.59 -25.93 -10.13
C ALA A 196 -14.69 -25.44 -9.19
N THR A 197 -15.08 -24.18 -9.34
CA THR A 197 -16.29 -23.60 -8.76
C THR A 197 -17.48 -24.45 -9.20
N VAL A 198 -17.98 -25.31 -8.31
CA VAL A 198 -19.28 -25.97 -8.49
C VAL A 198 -20.35 -24.89 -8.40
N LYS A 199 -21.04 -24.64 -9.51
CA LYS A 199 -22.25 -23.81 -9.57
C LYS A 199 -23.28 -24.30 -8.55
N PRO A 200 -23.99 -23.44 -7.82
CA PRO A 200 -25.10 -23.88 -7.00
C PRO A 200 -26.23 -24.38 -7.90
N SER A 201 -26.56 -25.66 -7.75
CA SER A 201 -27.72 -26.28 -8.39
C SER A 201 -28.99 -25.75 -7.71
N VAL A 202 -29.82 -25.05 -8.49
CA VAL A 202 -31.15 -24.59 -8.09
C VAL A 202 -32.05 -25.82 -7.94
N ALA A 203 -32.45 -26.12 -6.71
CA ALA A 203 -33.45 -27.15 -6.42
C ALA A 203 -34.80 -26.74 -7.00
N GLN A 204 -35.37 -27.59 -7.87
CA GLN A 204 -36.77 -27.51 -8.26
C GLN A 204 -37.67 -28.06 -7.14
N PRO A 205 -38.86 -27.50 -6.91
CA PRO A 205 -39.79 -28.00 -5.90
C PRO A 205 -40.44 -29.31 -6.34
N ARG A 206 -40.37 -30.33 -5.48
CA ARG A 206 -41.16 -31.57 -5.61
C ARG A 206 -42.65 -31.24 -5.39
N MET A 207 -43.41 -31.15 -6.48
CA MET A 207 -44.87 -31.28 -6.45
C MET A 207 -45.20 -32.75 -6.18
N GLY A 208 -45.69 -33.05 -4.98
CA GLY A 208 -46.30 -34.34 -4.66
C GLY A 208 -47.71 -34.41 -5.21
N LEU A 209 -47.99 -35.43 -6.03
CA LEU A 209 -49.35 -35.85 -6.36
C LEU A 209 -49.86 -36.79 -5.27
N GLY A 210 -51.05 -36.46 -4.75
CA GLY A 210 -52.17 -37.40 -4.64
C GLY A 210 -52.38 -38.13 -3.32
N ALA A 211 -53.35 -37.65 -2.53
CA ALA A 211 -54.61 -38.34 -2.29
C ALA A 211 -55.70 -37.29 -2.04
#